data_AF-A0A2A2D2U0-F1
#
_entry.id   AF-A0A2A2D2U0-F1
#
_cell.length_a   1.000
_cell.length_b   1.000
_cell.length_c   1.000
_cell.angle_alpha   90.00
_cell.angle_beta   90.00
_cell.angle_gamma   90.00
#
_symmetry.space_group_name_H-M   'P 1'
#
loop_
_entity.id
_entity.type
_entity.pdbx_description
1 polymer ?
#
loop_
_entity_poly.entity_id
_entity_poly.type
_entity_poly.pdbx_seq_one_letter_code
_entity_poly.pdbx_strand_id
1 'polypeptide(L)'
;MKRPLRHTLSALALTGLALAAVGCGAVKEKAEEKVTEKVDQATNETYEVTYEITGSGTASVDFNGGKGTATAPELETLAEAELPWTKTVTLKGIAAPTVQAVIVDGEVSCKITHKGKVIKENSAKGAAAAASCVAMSPIVK
;
A
#
# COMPACT_ATOMS: atom_id res chain seq x y z
N MET A 1 46.59 28.65 -51.11
CA MET A 1 46.55 27.23 -50.68
C MET A 1 45.16 26.91 -50.13
N LYS A 2 44.54 25.82 -50.63
CA LYS A 2 43.40 25.01 -50.12
C LYS A 2 42.07 25.70 -49.69
N ARG A 3 41.02 25.35 -50.47
CA ARG A 3 39.55 25.38 -50.24
C ARG A 3 39.11 24.64 -48.94
N PRO A 4 37.80 24.50 -48.60
CA PRO A 4 36.72 25.49 -48.42
C PRO A 4 35.82 25.18 -47.18
N LEU A 5 34.79 26.02 -46.96
CA LEU A 5 33.43 25.64 -46.49
C LEU A 5 33.26 25.01 -45.07
N ARG A 6 32.51 25.68 -44.19
CA ARG A 6 31.12 25.32 -43.80
C ARG A 6 30.69 25.98 -42.48
N HIS A 7 29.58 26.71 -42.62
CA HIS A 7 28.59 27.17 -41.64
C HIS A 7 28.58 26.54 -40.25
N THR A 8 28.29 27.35 -39.23
CA THR A 8 27.17 27.08 -38.31
C THR A 8 26.77 28.38 -37.60
N LEU A 9 25.58 28.87 -37.95
CA LEU A 9 24.89 29.97 -37.29
C LEU A 9 24.56 29.52 -35.86
N SER A 10 25.05 30.30 -34.90
CA SER A 10 24.57 30.28 -33.53
C SER A 10 23.17 30.89 -33.53
N ALA A 11 22.14 30.10 -33.21
CA ALA A 11 20.80 30.61 -32.99
C ALA A 11 20.22 29.93 -31.74
N LEU A 12 20.27 30.70 -30.66
CA LEU A 12 19.46 30.52 -29.46
C LEU A 12 17.98 30.54 -29.90
N ALA A 13 17.27 29.43 -29.75
CA ALA A 13 15.83 29.38 -29.99
C ALA A 13 15.11 28.95 -28.70
N LEU A 14 14.58 29.94 -28.00
CA LEU A 14 13.49 29.81 -27.05
C LEU A 14 12.24 29.34 -27.81
N THR A 15 11.74 28.15 -27.47
CA THR A 15 10.37 27.72 -27.81
C THR A 15 9.88 26.90 -26.61
N GLY A 16 9.02 27.40 -25.73
CA GLY A 16 7.68 27.87 -26.06
C GLY A 16 6.74 26.66 -26.05
N LEU A 17 6.35 26.20 -24.86
CA LEU A 17 5.44 25.06 -24.68
C LEU A 17 4.02 25.49 -25.08
N ALA A 18 3.75 25.47 -26.38
CA ALA A 18 2.41 25.68 -26.91
C ALA A 18 1.60 24.38 -26.75
N LEU A 19 0.64 24.39 -25.81
CA LEU A 19 -0.47 23.44 -25.82
C LEU A 19 -1.36 23.77 -27.01
N ALA A 20 -1.10 23.15 -28.15
CA ALA A 20 -2.03 23.13 -29.27
C ALA A 20 -2.81 21.81 -29.24
N ALA A 21 -4.10 21.90 -28.96
CA ALA A 21 -5.04 20.81 -29.16
C ALA A 21 -5.17 20.53 -30.67
N VAL A 22 -4.66 19.38 -31.11
CA VAL A 22 -4.99 18.77 -32.42
C VAL A 22 -5.13 17.27 -32.20
N GLY A 23 -6.34 16.76 -32.42
CA GLY A 23 -6.63 15.33 -32.30
C GLY A 23 -6.03 14.50 -33.44
N CYS A 24 -5.53 13.31 -33.12
CA CYS A 24 -5.60 12.08 -33.91
C CYS A 24 -4.91 10.96 -33.13
N GLY A 25 -5.56 9.79 -33.04
CA GLY A 25 -4.94 8.57 -32.53
C GLY A 25 -3.71 8.21 -33.36
N ALA A 26 -2.59 7.96 -32.67
CA ALA A 26 -1.40 7.22 -33.16
C ALA A 26 -0.19 7.37 -32.21
N VAL A 27 -0.18 8.35 -31.28
CA VAL A 27 0.94 8.53 -30.32
C VAL A 27 0.55 8.20 -28.87
N LYS A 28 -0.74 8.02 -28.62
CA LYS A 28 -1.29 7.70 -27.29
C LYS A 28 -0.98 6.28 -26.83
N GLU A 29 -0.91 5.33 -27.75
CA GLU A 29 -0.86 3.90 -27.43
C GLU A 29 0.37 3.53 -26.57
N LYS A 30 1.58 3.96 -26.95
CA LYS A 30 2.80 3.58 -26.20
C LYS A 30 2.99 4.32 -24.87
N ALA A 31 2.36 5.47 -24.70
CA ALA A 31 2.47 6.26 -23.47
C ALA A 31 1.37 5.86 -22.47
N GLU A 32 0.14 5.63 -22.95
CA GLU A 32 -0.97 5.13 -22.13
C GLU A 32 -0.70 3.69 -21.69
N GLU A 33 -0.23 2.80 -22.58
CA GLU A 33 0.09 1.40 -22.26
C GLU A 33 1.21 1.28 -21.21
N LYS A 34 2.27 2.09 -21.32
CA LYS A 34 3.35 2.13 -20.31
C LYS A 34 2.93 2.71 -18.96
N VAL A 35 1.91 3.57 -18.94
CA VAL A 35 1.39 4.15 -17.70
C VAL A 35 0.42 3.17 -17.05
N THR A 36 -0.45 2.52 -17.81
CA THR A 36 -1.36 1.48 -17.30
C THR A 36 -0.60 0.27 -16.80
N GLU A 37 0.42 -0.23 -17.52
CA GLU A 37 1.24 -1.37 -17.07
C GLU A 37 1.93 -1.09 -15.73
N LYS A 38 2.43 0.13 -15.51
CA LYS A 38 3.07 0.50 -14.24
C LYS A 38 2.07 0.63 -13.08
N VAL A 39 0.87 1.13 -13.36
CA VAL A 39 -0.21 1.21 -12.36
C VAL A 39 -0.71 -0.20 -12.03
N ASP A 40 -0.88 -1.05 -13.02
CA ASP A 40 -1.29 -2.44 -12.86
C ASP A 40 -0.22 -3.25 -12.12
N GLN A 41 1.07 -3.00 -12.38
CA GLN A 41 2.16 -3.61 -11.63
C GLN A 41 2.15 -3.17 -10.16
N ALA A 42 2.02 -1.88 -9.89
CA ALA A 42 2.02 -1.34 -8.52
C ALA A 42 0.80 -1.81 -7.69
N THR A 43 -0.33 -2.07 -8.34
CA THR A 43 -1.54 -2.59 -7.67
C THR A 43 -1.49 -4.11 -7.45
N ASN A 44 -0.74 -4.84 -8.29
CA ASN A 44 -0.61 -6.30 -8.19
C ASN A 44 0.62 -6.78 -7.39
N GLU A 45 1.60 -5.91 -7.12
CA GLU A 45 2.72 -6.25 -6.23
C GLU A 45 2.20 -6.68 -4.86
N THR A 46 2.74 -7.77 -4.32
CA THR A 46 2.29 -8.31 -3.04
C THR A 46 3.30 -8.06 -1.94
N TYR A 47 2.81 -8.01 -0.70
CA TYR A 47 3.67 -7.93 0.47
C TYR A 47 3.06 -8.71 1.63
N GLU A 48 3.92 -9.26 2.48
CA GLU A 48 3.50 -10.00 3.66
C GLU A 48 3.52 -9.13 4.90
N VAL A 49 2.53 -9.30 5.77
CA VAL A 49 2.53 -8.76 7.12
C VAL A 49 2.16 -9.85 8.11
N THR A 50 2.75 -9.76 9.30
CA THR A 50 2.36 -10.58 10.45
C THR A 50 1.60 -9.71 11.43
N TYR A 51 0.37 -10.10 11.70
CA TYR A 51 -0.44 -9.57 12.79
C TYR A 51 -0.18 -10.39 14.04
N GLU A 52 -0.02 -9.70 15.17
CA GLU A 52 0.07 -10.30 16.49
C GLU A 52 -0.89 -9.56 17.41
N ILE A 53 -1.71 -10.31 18.14
CA ILE A 53 -2.56 -9.82 19.21
C ILE A 53 -2.11 -10.47 20.51
N THR A 54 -1.78 -9.66 21.50
CA THR A 54 -1.44 -10.13 22.84
C THR A 54 -2.46 -9.63 23.85
N GLY A 55 -2.71 -10.43 24.86
CA GLY A 55 -3.68 -10.17 25.92
C GLY A 55 -3.91 -11.48 26.69
N SER A 56 -4.93 -11.52 27.53
CA SER A 56 -5.34 -12.72 28.25
C SER A 56 -6.72 -13.17 27.79
N GLY A 57 -6.98 -14.48 27.83
CA GLY A 57 -8.27 -15.05 27.46
C GLY A 57 -8.51 -15.08 25.96
N THR A 58 -9.73 -14.77 25.54
CA THR A 58 -10.16 -14.76 24.14
C THR A 58 -10.47 -13.35 23.67
N ALA A 59 -10.34 -13.12 22.36
CA ALA A 59 -10.68 -11.86 21.72
C ALA A 59 -11.55 -12.09 20.48
N SER A 60 -12.42 -11.11 20.19
CA SER A 60 -12.94 -10.94 18.84
C SER A 60 -11.90 -10.20 18.01
N VAL A 61 -11.44 -10.81 16.92
CA VAL A 61 -10.39 -10.27 16.06
C VAL A 61 -10.92 -10.07 14.64
N ASP A 62 -10.80 -8.84 14.15
CA ASP A 62 -11.06 -8.48 12.75
C ASP A 62 -9.75 -8.10 12.07
N PHE A 63 -9.48 -8.66 10.90
CA PHE A 63 -8.24 -8.37 10.18
C PHE A 63 -8.39 -8.38 8.66
N ASN A 64 -7.57 -7.61 7.97
CA ASN A 64 -7.47 -7.69 6.52
C ASN A 64 -6.70 -8.96 6.13
N GLY A 65 -7.43 -9.98 5.65
CA GLY A 65 -6.87 -11.25 5.18
C GLY A 65 -6.34 -11.24 3.75
N GLY A 66 -6.44 -10.11 3.04
CA GLY A 66 -6.03 -9.98 1.63
C GLY A 66 -7.17 -10.25 0.63
N LYS A 67 -8.42 -10.30 1.09
CA LYS A 67 -9.63 -10.41 0.26
C LYS A 67 -10.24 -9.02 -0.02
N GLY A 68 -11.12 -8.97 -1.01
CA GLY A 68 -11.73 -7.72 -1.47
C GLY A 68 -10.77 -6.87 -2.33
N THR A 69 -11.02 -5.57 -2.36
CA THR A 69 -10.20 -4.60 -3.11
C THR A 69 -9.38 -3.73 -2.16
N ALA A 70 -8.36 -3.05 -2.69
CA ALA A 70 -7.51 -2.22 -1.85
C ALA A 70 -8.25 -1.04 -1.17
N THR A 71 -9.31 -0.53 -1.80
CA THR A 71 -10.17 0.54 -1.25
C THR A 71 -11.38 0.03 -0.46
N ALA A 72 -11.71 -1.26 -0.59
CA ALA A 72 -12.78 -1.92 0.12
C ALA A 72 -12.33 -3.34 0.49
N PRO A 73 -11.49 -3.48 1.53
CA PRO A 73 -11.01 -4.78 1.98
C PRO A 73 -12.17 -5.56 2.60
N GLU A 74 -12.21 -6.86 2.34
CA GLU A 74 -13.10 -7.78 3.05
C GLU A 74 -12.36 -8.27 4.29
N LEU A 75 -12.80 -7.81 5.47
CA LEU A 75 -12.21 -8.22 6.73
C LEU A 75 -12.64 -9.64 7.09
N GLU A 76 -11.71 -10.41 7.61
CA GLU A 76 -11.99 -11.71 8.22
C GLU A 76 -12.18 -11.52 9.73
N THR A 77 -13.18 -12.22 10.28
CA THR A 77 -13.55 -12.14 11.70
C THR A 77 -13.31 -13.49 12.37
N LEU A 78 -12.66 -13.46 13.53
CA LEU A 78 -12.55 -14.57 14.48
C LEU A 78 -13.21 -14.13 15.78
N ALA A 79 -14.41 -14.63 16.08
CA ALA A 79 -15.17 -14.18 17.24
C ALA A 79 -14.52 -14.56 18.59
N GLU A 80 -13.82 -15.69 18.64
CA GLU A 80 -13.20 -16.23 19.85
C GLU A 80 -11.77 -16.74 19.55
N ALA A 81 -10.86 -15.83 19.24
CA ALA A 81 -9.45 -16.17 19.08
C ALA A 81 -8.77 -16.27 20.46
N GLU A 82 -8.10 -17.38 20.74
CA GLU A 82 -7.26 -17.54 21.94
C GLU A 82 -6.03 -16.62 21.86
N LEU A 83 -5.71 -15.93 22.95
CA LEU A 83 -4.54 -15.05 23.04
C LEU A 83 -3.36 -15.73 23.76
N PRO A 84 -2.11 -15.50 23.30
CA PRO A 84 -1.72 -14.65 22.17
C PRO A 84 -2.03 -15.28 20.80
N TRP A 85 -2.52 -14.45 19.87
CA TRP A 85 -2.86 -14.86 18.51
C TRP A 85 -1.87 -14.26 17.50
N THR A 86 -1.54 -15.01 16.45
CA THR A 86 -0.65 -14.54 15.38
C THR A 86 -1.09 -15.06 14.03
N LYS A 87 -1.02 -14.22 13.01
CA LYS A 87 -1.33 -14.59 11.62
C LYS A 87 -0.47 -13.81 10.64
N THR A 88 0.17 -14.53 9.72
CA THR A 88 0.79 -13.93 8.53
C THR A 88 -0.19 -13.97 7.37
N VAL A 89 -0.31 -12.85 6.67
CA VAL A 89 -1.17 -12.68 5.48
C VAL A 89 -0.38 -12.03 4.35
N THR A 90 -0.83 -12.29 3.12
CA THR A 90 -0.32 -11.63 1.92
C THR A 90 -1.33 -10.60 1.43
N LEU A 91 -0.92 -9.34 1.36
CA LEU A 91 -1.71 -8.22 0.87
C LEU A 91 -1.19 -7.74 -0.50
N LYS A 92 -1.99 -6.94 -1.20
CA LYS A 92 -1.67 -6.45 -2.55
C LYS A 92 -1.65 -4.94 -2.65
N GLY A 93 -0.66 -4.41 -3.34
CA GLY A 93 -0.50 -3.01 -3.72
C GLY A 93 -0.73 -2.05 -2.56
N ILE A 94 -1.74 -1.20 -2.71
CA ILE A 94 -2.09 -0.15 -1.73
C ILE A 94 -2.99 -0.63 -0.59
N ALA A 95 -3.44 -1.90 -0.60
CA ALA A 95 -4.33 -2.41 0.45
C ALA A 95 -3.67 -2.21 1.81
N ALA A 96 -4.37 -1.62 2.78
CA ALA A 96 -3.78 -1.31 4.08
C ALA A 96 -3.73 -2.58 4.97
N PRO A 97 -2.62 -2.82 5.68
CA PRO A 97 -2.59 -3.83 6.73
C PRO A 97 -3.39 -3.32 7.93
N THR A 98 -4.39 -4.11 8.34
CA THR A 98 -5.36 -3.74 9.37
C THR A 98 -5.63 -4.94 10.25
N VAL A 99 -5.56 -4.74 11.57
CA VAL A 99 -6.00 -5.71 12.57
C VAL A 99 -6.59 -4.98 13.77
N GLN A 100 -7.70 -5.49 14.29
CA GLN A 100 -8.37 -5.00 15.49
C GLN A 100 -8.69 -6.19 16.39
N ALA A 101 -8.58 -5.99 17.70
CA ALA A 101 -8.99 -6.96 18.70
C ALA A 101 -9.79 -6.29 19.81
N VAL A 102 -10.85 -6.96 20.25
CA VAL A 102 -11.68 -6.55 21.40
C VAL A 102 -11.69 -7.66 22.43
N ILE A 103 -11.42 -7.29 23.69
CA ILE A 103 -11.53 -8.18 24.86
C ILE A 103 -12.46 -7.56 25.92
N VAL A 104 -13.01 -8.42 26.77
CA VAL A 104 -13.71 -8.03 28.00
C VAL A 104 -12.71 -8.05 29.15
N ASP A 105 -12.71 -7.01 29.97
CA ASP A 105 -11.91 -6.88 31.20
C ASP A 105 -10.44 -7.29 31.06
N GLY A 106 -9.60 -6.35 30.61
CA GLY A 106 -8.17 -6.62 30.58
C GLY A 106 -7.40 -5.61 29.75
N GLU A 107 -6.22 -6.04 29.31
CA GLU A 107 -5.36 -5.32 28.39
C GLU A 107 -5.14 -6.14 27.13
N VAL A 108 -5.26 -5.49 25.98
CA VAL A 108 -5.04 -6.06 24.66
C VAL A 108 -4.09 -5.15 23.89
N SER A 109 -3.16 -5.76 23.16
CA SER A 109 -2.27 -5.05 22.25
C SER A 109 -2.32 -5.70 20.88
N CYS A 110 -2.20 -4.87 19.85
CA CYS A 110 -2.04 -5.30 18.47
C CYS A 110 -0.68 -4.85 17.94
N LYS A 111 -0.10 -5.64 17.05
CA LYS A 111 1.17 -5.36 16.40
C LYS A 111 1.13 -5.83 14.94
N ILE A 112 1.66 -5.02 14.04
CA ILE A 112 1.83 -5.33 12.62
C ILE A 112 3.32 -5.29 12.31
N THR A 113 3.83 -6.39 11.76
CA THR A 113 5.23 -6.54 11.38
C THR A 113 5.36 -6.79 9.88
N HIS A 114 6.28 -6.09 9.22
CA HIS A 114 6.70 -6.36 7.85
C HIS A 114 8.22 -6.58 7.81
N LYS A 115 8.68 -7.69 7.23
CA LYS A 115 10.11 -8.04 7.14
C LYS A 115 10.84 -7.92 8.49
N GLY A 116 10.21 -8.43 9.55
CA GLY A 116 10.74 -8.40 10.91
C GLY A 116 10.75 -7.02 11.60
N LYS A 117 10.24 -5.97 10.95
CA LYS A 117 10.12 -4.63 11.53
C LYS A 117 8.68 -4.33 11.92
N VAL A 118 8.48 -3.85 13.14
CA VAL A 118 7.19 -3.34 13.59
C VAL A 118 6.87 -2.07 12.81
N ILE A 119 5.77 -2.08 12.07
CA ILE A 119 5.28 -0.92 11.30
C ILE A 119 4.09 -0.23 11.97
N LYS A 120 3.41 -0.94 12.88
CA LYS A 120 2.35 -0.39 13.72
C LYS A 120 2.19 -1.22 14.98
N GLU A 121 1.91 -0.54 16.08
CA GLU A 121 1.59 -1.14 17.38
C GLU A 121 0.60 -0.22 18.11
N ASN A 122 -0.28 -0.81 18.90
CA ASN A 122 -1.20 -0.08 19.76
C ASN A 122 -1.69 -0.99 20.90
N SER A 123 -2.03 -0.39 22.04
CA SER A 123 -2.51 -1.10 23.23
C SER A 123 -3.71 -0.40 23.85
N ALA A 124 -4.64 -1.17 24.40
CA ALA A 124 -5.80 -0.65 25.12
C ALA A 124 -6.07 -1.49 26.37
N LYS A 125 -6.64 -0.85 27.41
CA LYS A 125 -7.01 -1.49 28.66
C LYS A 125 -8.36 -0.98 29.16
N GLY A 126 -9.14 -1.85 29.78
CA GLY A 126 -10.42 -1.51 30.39
C GLY A 126 -11.41 -2.67 30.37
N ALA A 127 -12.66 -2.38 30.79
CA ALA A 127 -13.74 -3.36 30.82
C ALA A 127 -14.19 -3.83 29.43
N ALA A 128 -13.97 -2.99 28.42
CA ALA A 128 -14.13 -3.32 27.01
C ALA A 128 -12.93 -2.73 26.25
N ALA A 129 -11.79 -3.43 26.30
CA ALA A 129 -10.56 -2.95 25.69
C ALA A 129 -10.53 -3.27 24.20
N ALA A 130 -10.27 -2.26 23.37
CA ALA A 130 -10.20 -2.41 21.92
C ALA A 130 -8.88 -1.85 21.37
N ALA A 131 -7.98 -2.72 20.93
CA ALA A 131 -6.76 -2.33 20.26
C ALA A 131 -6.96 -2.39 18.75
N SER A 132 -6.65 -1.29 18.05
CA SER A 132 -6.72 -1.21 16.59
C SER A 132 -5.38 -0.76 16.02
N CYS A 133 -4.90 -1.51 15.04
CA CYS A 133 -3.68 -1.26 14.30
C CYS A 133 -4.02 -1.14 12.81
N VAL A 134 -3.74 0.04 12.26
CA VAL A 134 -3.83 0.31 10.83
C VAL A 134 -2.51 0.96 10.42
N ALA A 135 -1.88 0.44 9.37
CA ALA A 135 -0.71 1.05 8.77
C ALA A 135 -0.98 1.39 7.30
N MET A 136 -0.07 2.15 6.67
CA MET A 136 -0.03 2.24 5.22
C MET A 136 0.62 0.98 4.64
N SER A 137 0.34 0.66 3.38
CA SER A 137 1.08 -0.39 2.68
C SER A 137 2.59 -0.06 2.67
N PRO A 138 3.46 -0.97 3.15
CA PRO A 138 4.89 -0.71 3.30
C PRO A 138 5.65 -0.73 1.96
N ILE A 139 4.99 -1.07 0.86
CA ILE A 139 5.57 -1.09 -0.48
C ILE A 139 5.22 0.16 -1.31
N VAL A 140 4.29 0.99 -0.83
CA VAL A 140 3.93 2.27 -1.46
C VAL A 140 4.89 3.34 -0.93
N LYS A 141 5.60 4.02 -1.83
CA LYS A 141 6.57 5.09 -1.53
C LYS A 141 6.00 6.46 -1.84
#